data_AF-A0A6J4XN37-F1
#
_entry.id   AF-A0A6J4XN37-F1
#
_cell.length_a   1.000
_cell.length_b   1.000
_cell.length_c   1.000
_cell.angle_alpha   90.00
_cell.angle_beta   90.00
_cell.angle_gamma   90.00
#
_symmetry.space_group_name_H-M   'P 1'
#
loop_
_entity.id
_entity.type
_entity.pdbx_description
1 polymer ?
#
loop_
_entity_poly.entity_id
_entity_poly.type
_entity_poly.pdbx_seq_one_letter_code
_entity_poly.pdbx_strand_id
1 'polypeptide(L)'
;MKIGRNAPCPCGSGKKYKKCCLGIDEKRADEEIQQNAREQEIIDTEESVLNDNAVREIGPSEDTADVKDEEREEISESESDLIWAEFEGSDFDQKAAIIEKILGDPDLFEEFDCFELFNGLHDVCQHLDDRQVFKKLTHWLKQEYPDRYINTMGYLLQTLIQDALIDDIETEAGRLFLEFADHADADIDIFNSTLDQMASYADLDLMLSAMHRGWDKVKDSPKIVPWGVSEFGNLGAKYEIFKYISKVSDPVPTDPNLLKKLEKFIDPDVEMVKTYLTHITGSSGKQWKLEDFNYQIKPKRRKKGRSKPKYRVDA
;
A
#
# COMPACT_ATOMS: atom_id res chain seq x y z
N MET A 1 -10.84 -11.41 5.28
CA MET A 1 -11.87 -11.05 4.29
C MET A 1 -12.65 -9.88 4.87
N LYS A 2 -12.50 -8.68 4.32
CA LYS A 2 -13.37 -7.56 4.67
C LYS A 2 -14.70 -7.77 3.92
N ILE A 3 -15.81 -7.77 4.65
CA ILE A 3 -17.14 -7.86 4.05
C ILE A 3 -17.42 -6.51 3.39
N GLY A 4 -17.76 -6.49 2.10
CA GLY A 4 -18.10 -5.27 1.40
C GLY A 4 -19.30 -4.57 2.05
N ARG A 5 -19.24 -3.25 2.25
CA ARG A 5 -20.29 -2.45 2.93
C ARG A 5 -21.68 -2.65 2.28
N ASN A 6 -21.75 -2.86 0.97
CA ASN A 6 -22.99 -3.10 0.24
C ASN A 6 -23.39 -4.58 0.09
N ALA A 7 -22.56 -5.54 0.55
CA ALA A 7 -22.85 -6.96 0.43
C ALA A 7 -24.01 -7.40 1.36
N PRO A 8 -24.72 -8.52 1.06
CA PRO A 8 -25.70 -9.09 1.97
C PRO A 8 -25.08 -9.35 3.35
N CYS A 9 -25.76 -8.90 4.40
CA CYS A 9 -25.25 -9.01 5.76
C CYS A 9 -25.16 -10.49 6.18
N PRO A 10 -24.01 -10.95 6.72
CA PRO A 10 -23.81 -12.35 7.10
C PRO A 10 -24.70 -12.81 8.27
N CYS A 11 -25.39 -11.90 8.96
CA CYS A 11 -26.34 -12.25 10.01
C CYS A 11 -27.65 -12.87 9.49
N GLY A 12 -27.82 -12.96 8.17
CA GLY A 12 -29.00 -13.57 7.54
C GLY A 12 -30.22 -12.64 7.48
N SER A 13 -30.06 -11.34 7.74
CA SER A 13 -31.15 -10.36 7.71
C SER A 13 -31.65 -10.00 6.30
N GLY A 14 -30.90 -10.38 5.25
CA GLY A 14 -31.18 -10.00 3.86
C GLY A 14 -30.90 -8.52 3.52
N LYS A 15 -30.46 -7.70 4.49
CA LYS A 15 -30.10 -6.29 4.29
C LYS A 15 -28.62 -6.14 3.90
N LYS A 16 -28.25 -5.01 3.28
CA LYS A 16 -26.84 -4.65 3.03
C LYS A 16 -26.09 -4.53 4.37
N TYR A 17 -24.82 -4.96 4.45
CA TYR A 17 -24.02 -4.97 5.67
C TYR A 17 -23.97 -3.58 6.34
N LYS A 18 -23.82 -2.51 5.55
CA LYS A 18 -23.83 -1.11 6.01
C LYS A 18 -25.14 -0.68 6.70
N LYS A 19 -26.27 -1.25 6.28
CA LYS A 19 -27.61 -0.96 6.84
C LYS A 19 -28.02 -1.99 7.90
N CYS A 20 -27.09 -2.81 8.39
CA CYS A 20 -27.38 -3.88 9.34
C CYS A 20 -26.31 -3.99 10.43
N CYS A 21 -25.25 -4.78 10.22
CA CYS A 21 -24.27 -5.07 11.26
C CYS A 21 -23.13 -4.07 11.29
N LEU A 22 -22.89 -3.29 10.23
CA LEU A 22 -21.75 -2.37 10.18
C LEU A 22 -21.77 -1.37 11.35
N GLY A 23 -22.88 -0.68 11.61
CA GLY A 23 -22.95 0.28 12.72
C GLY A 23 -22.87 -0.39 14.11
N ILE A 24 -23.22 -1.67 14.22
CA ILE A 24 -23.05 -2.46 15.46
C ILE A 24 -21.58 -2.83 15.64
N ASP A 25 -20.91 -3.21 14.56
CA ASP A 25 -19.51 -3.60 14.56
C ASP A 25 -18.58 -2.39 14.72
N GLU A 26 -18.96 -1.23 14.16
CA GLU A 26 -18.28 0.07 14.37
C GLU A 26 -18.41 0.50 15.83
N LYS A 27 -19.62 0.46 16.41
CA LYS A 27 -19.81 0.73 17.85
C LYS A 27 -19.03 -0.22 18.75
N ARG A 28 -18.99 -1.51 18.42
CA ARG A 28 -18.19 -2.49 19.16
C ARG A 28 -16.70 -2.22 19.05
N ALA A 29 -16.22 -1.85 17.86
CA ALA A 29 -14.83 -1.46 17.67
C ALA A 29 -14.49 -0.19 18.48
N ASP A 30 -15.38 0.80 18.49
CA ASP A 30 -15.23 2.02 19.28
C ASP A 30 -15.25 1.72 20.80
N GLU A 31 -16.16 0.85 21.25
CA GLU A 31 -16.21 0.37 22.64
C GLU A 31 -14.97 -0.41 23.03
N GLU A 32 -14.45 -1.29 22.15
CA GLU A 32 -13.19 -2.01 22.36
C GLU A 32 -11.99 -1.07 22.39
N ILE A 33 -11.94 -0.05 21.53
CA ILE A 33 -10.90 0.99 21.56
C ILE A 33 -10.97 1.78 22.87
N GLN A 34 -12.16 2.18 23.30
CA GLN A 34 -12.34 2.89 24.58
C GLN A 34 -12.00 2.01 25.79
N GLN A 35 -12.32 0.72 25.75
CA GLN A 35 -11.98 -0.22 26.81
C GLN A 35 -10.47 -0.47 26.87
N ASN A 36 -9.82 -0.68 25.72
CA ASN A 36 -8.37 -0.84 25.63
C ASN A 36 -7.64 0.45 26.06
N ALA A 37 -8.17 1.62 25.71
CA ALA A 37 -7.63 2.90 26.16
C ALA A 37 -7.74 3.08 27.68
N ARG A 38 -8.88 2.68 28.28
CA ARG A 38 -9.06 2.68 29.74
C ARG A 38 -8.18 1.67 30.46
N GLU A 39 -8.01 0.47 29.90
CA GLU A 39 -7.10 -0.54 30.44
C GLU A 39 -5.64 -0.09 30.35
N GLN A 40 -5.25 0.57 29.25
CA GLN A 40 -3.92 1.15 29.09
C GLN A 40 -3.70 2.33 30.06
N GLU A 41 -4.69 3.21 30.25
CA GLU A 41 -4.62 4.26 31.28
C GLU A 41 -4.48 3.68 32.69
N ILE A 42 -5.14 2.56 33.01
CA ILE A 42 -4.98 1.89 34.30
C ILE A 42 -3.56 1.31 34.45
N ILE A 43 -3.02 0.69 33.41
CA ILE A 43 -1.64 0.16 33.39
C ILE A 43 -0.62 1.29 33.54
N ASP A 44 -0.77 2.37 32.79
CA ASP A 44 0.11 3.54 32.84
C ASP A 44 0.00 4.27 34.20
N THR A 45 -1.20 4.27 34.81
CA THR A 45 -1.42 4.80 36.17
C THR A 45 -0.79 3.90 37.22
N GLU A 46 -0.95 2.58 37.15
CA GLU A 46 -0.31 1.60 38.07
C GLU A 46 1.23 1.65 37.98
N GLU A 47 1.78 1.85 36.78
CA GLU A 47 3.22 2.02 36.55
C GLU A 47 3.74 3.37 37.07
N SER A 48 2.91 4.43 37.06
CA SER A 48 3.23 5.74 37.66
C SER A 48 3.13 5.76 39.20
N VAL A 49 2.18 5.01 39.79
CA VAL A 49 1.96 4.94 41.25
C VAL A 49 3.07 4.16 41.96
N LEU A 50 3.80 3.30 41.25
CA LEU A 50 5.00 2.64 41.78
C LEU A 50 6.23 3.56 41.85
N ASN A 51 6.17 4.79 41.32
CA ASN A 51 7.34 5.67 41.23
C ASN A 51 7.17 7.08 41.84
N ASP A 52 6.03 7.44 42.42
CA ASP A 52 5.92 8.68 43.21
C ASP A 52 4.82 8.61 44.30
N ASN A 53 5.22 8.82 45.55
CA ASN A 53 4.33 8.92 46.71
C ASN A 53 3.67 10.32 46.77
N ALA A 54 2.48 10.48 46.20
CA ALA A 54 1.59 11.60 46.57
C ALA A 54 0.12 11.28 46.27
N VAL A 55 -0.64 10.95 47.31
CA VAL A 55 -2.09 10.73 47.27
C VAL A 55 -2.82 12.07 47.08
N ARG A 56 -3.76 12.15 46.13
CA ARG A 56 -4.85 13.14 46.13
C ARG A 56 -6.19 12.48 45.81
N GLU A 57 -7.18 12.84 46.63
CA GLU A 57 -8.55 12.36 46.65
C GLU A 57 -9.34 12.80 45.42
N ILE A 58 -10.17 11.92 44.86
CA ILE A 58 -11.24 12.26 43.90
C ILE A 58 -12.53 11.65 44.43
N GLY A 59 -13.52 12.52 44.66
CA GLY A 59 -14.86 12.18 45.15
C GLY A 59 -15.75 11.55 44.06
N PRO A 60 -16.93 11.03 44.45
CA PRO A 60 -17.79 10.28 43.54
C PRO A 60 -18.55 11.21 42.59
N SER A 61 -18.63 10.85 41.32
CA SER A 61 -19.63 11.39 40.39
C SER A 61 -20.76 10.38 40.24
N GLU A 62 -21.97 10.85 40.55
CA GLU A 62 -23.25 10.19 40.30
C GLU A 62 -23.77 10.56 38.90
N ASP A 63 -24.74 9.76 38.44
CA ASP A 63 -25.78 10.06 37.44
C ASP A 63 -25.39 10.07 35.95
N THR A 64 -26.22 9.62 35.00
CA THR A 64 -27.54 8.96 34.97
C THR A 64 -27.69 8.36 33.56
N ALA A 65 -28.29 7.18 33.43
CA ALA A 65 -28.60 6.58 32.13
C ALA A 65 -29.99 7.06 31.64
N ASP A 66 -30.02 8.05 30.75
CA ASP A 66 -31.21 8.43 29.98
C ASP A 66 -31.23 7.64 28.66
N VAL A 67 -32.16 6.69 28.56
CA VAL A 67 -32.50 6.00 27.31
C VAL A 67 -33.48 6.89 26.55
N LYS A 68 -33.05 7.49 25.43
CA LYS A 68 -33.95 8.17 24.50
C LYS A 68 -34.39 7.19 23.41
N ASP A 69 -35.70 7.17 23.19
CA ASP A 69 -36.42 6.44 22.16
C ASP A 69 -35.85 6.70 20.75
N GLU A 70 -35.56 5.62 20.02
CA GLU A 70 -35.15 5.64 18.62
C GLU A 70 -36.38 5.89 17.73
N GLU A 71 -36.65 7.15 17.40
CA GLU A 71 -37.48 7.49 16.25
C GLU A 71 -36.75 7.05 14.98
N ARG A 72 -37.37 6.12 14.24
CA ARG A 72 -36.87 5.61 12.96
C ARG A 72 -37.04 6.70 11.91
N GLU A 73 -35.99 7.50 11.69
CA GLU A 73 -35.91 8.45 10.58
C GLU A 73 -36.03 7.74 9.23
N GLU A 74 -36.95 8.21 8.40
CA GLU A 74 -37.14 7.79 7.02
C GLU A 74 -36.03 8.43 6.17
N ILE A 75 -34.95 7.68 5.90
CA ILE A 75 -33.78 8.18 5.17
C ILE A 75 -34.15 8.37 3.69
N SER A 76 -34.30 9.63 3.26
CA SER A 76 -34.25 10.04 1.85
C SER A 76 -32.87 9.68 1.28
N GLU A 77 -32.80 8.93 0.18
CA GLU A 77 -31.53 8.71 -0.54
C GLU A 77 -31.02 10.05 -1.09
N SER A 78 -29.73 10.37 -0.87
CA SER A 78 -29.12 11.59 -1.41
C SER A 78 -28.97 11.49 -2.92
N GLU A 79 -28.77 12.64 -3.59
CA GLU A 79 -28.45 12.64 -5.03
C GLU A 79 -27.17 11.84 -5.33
N SER A 80 -26.14 11.94 -4.48
CA SER A 80 -24.92 11.14 -4.57
C SER A 80 -25.14 9.64 -4.41
N ASP A 81 -26.04 9.21 -3.51
CA ASP A 81 -26.40 7.79 -3.34
C ASP A 81 -27.01 7.22 -4.63
N LEU A 82 -27.87 8.01 -5.30
CA LEU A 82 -28.50 7.61 -6.56
C LEU A 82 -27.49 7.53 -7.70
N ILE A 83 -26.62 8.55 -7.84
CA ILE A 83 -25.55 8.56 -8.85
C ILE A 83 -24.58 7.40 -8.63
N TRP A 84 -24.22 7.10 -7.39
CA TRP A 84 -23.35 5.95 -7.08
C TRP A 84 -24.01 4.61 -7.43
N ALA A 85 -25.30 4.44 -7.13
CA ALA A 85 -26.04 3.23 -7.50
C ALA A 85 -26.12 3.04 -9.02
N GLU A 86 -26.30 4.13 -9.77
CA GLU A 86 -26.24 4.14 -11.23
C GLU A 86 -24.83 3.76 -11.72
N PHE A 87 -23.80 4.37 -11.14
CA PHE A 87 -22.40 4.10 -11.46
C PHE A 87 -22.04 2.63 -11.24
N GLU A 88 -22.41 2.02 -10.10
CA GLU A 88 -22.11 0.61 -9.79
C GLU A 88 -22.70 -0.36 -10.83
N GLY A 89 -23.90 -0.08 -11.35
CA GLY A 89 -24.61 -0.94 -12.29
C GLY A 89 -24.30 -0.72 -13.77
N SER A 90 -23.47 0.27 -14.09
CA SER A 90 -23.20 0.76 -15.44
C SER A 90 -22.06 0.01 -16.15
N ASP A 91 -22.10 0.00 -17.48
CA ASP A 91 -20.96 -0.42 -18.32
C ASP A 91 -19.86 0.67 -18.39
N PHE A 92 -18.79 0.41 -19.15
CA PHE A 92 -17.64 1.34 -19.24
C PHE A 92 -18.06 2.72 -19.75
N ASP A 93 -18.78 2.79 -20.88
CA ASP A 93 -19.18 4.05 -21.51
C ASP A 93 -20.08 4.88 -20.58
N GLN A 94 -21.02 4.21 -19.91
CA GLN A 94 -21.90 4.83 -18.93
C GLN A 94 -21.13 5.33 -17.70
N LYS A 95 -20.22 4.53 -17.15
CA LYS A 95 -19.35 4.94 -16.03
C LYS A 95 -18.47 6.14 -16.40
N ALA A 96 -17.89 6.15 -17.61
CA ALA A 96 -17.09 7.25 -18.10
C ALA A 96 -17.91 8.54 -18.19
N ALA A 97 -19.13 8.47 -18.74
CA ALA A 97 -20.04 9.62 -18.81
C ALA A 97 -20.45 10.15 -17.43
N ILE A 98 -20.69 9.26 -16.48
CA ILE A 98 -20.98 9.64 -15.08
C ILE A 98 -19.78 10.33 -14.45
N ILE A 99 -18.56 9.82 -14.65
CA ILE A 99 -17.33 10.47 -14.17
C ILE A 99 -17.13 11.84 -14.83
N GLU A 100 -17.36 11.99 -16.14
CA GLU A 100 -17.30 13.30 -16.80
C GLU A 100 -18.31 14.29 -16.21
N LYS A 101 -19.53 13.84 -15.88
CA LYS A 101 -20.53 14.67 -15.19
C LYS A 101 -20.03 15.08 -13.80
N ILE A 102 -19.51 14.13 -13.02
CA ILE A 102 -19.00 14.38 -11.67
C ILE A 102 -17.82 15.37 -11.72
N LEU A 103 -16.83 15.14 -12.57
CA LEU A 103 -15.67 16.05 -12.73
C LEU A 103 -16.03 17.40 -13.33
N GLY A 104 -17.20 17.53 -13.98
CA GLY A 104 -17.72 18.79 -14.48
C GLY A 104 -18.41 19.66 -13.43
N ASP A 105 -18.68 19.11 -12.24
CA ASP A 105 -19.39 19.77 -11.16
C ASP A 105 -18.58 19.65 -9.85
N PRO A 106 -17.83 20.71 -9.46
CA PRO A 106 -16.99 20.68 -8.26
C PRO A 106 -17.74 20.36 -6.97
N ASP A 107 -18.97 20.85 -6.81
CA ASP A 107 -19.76 20.62 -5.60
C ASP A 107 -20.17 19.15 -5.52
N LEU A 108 -20.57 18.57 -6.66
CA LEU A 108 -20.89 17.15 -6.74
C LEU A 108 -19.64 16.28 -6.52
N PHE A 109 -18.49 16.64 -7.08
CA PHE A 109 -17.25 15.87 -6.96
C PHE A 109 -16.72 15.76 -5.52
N GLU A 110 -16.99 16.74 -4.67
CA GLU A 110 -16.65 16.67 -3.24
C GLU A 110 -17.37 15.51 -2.52
N GLU A 111 -18.49 15.01 -3.05
CA GLU A 111 -19.23 13.90 -2.46
C GLU A 111 -18.66 12.51 -2.81
N PHE A 112 -17.70 12.41 -3.73
CA PHE A 112 -17.17 11.13 -4.22
C PHE A 112 -15.69 10.92 -3.88
N ASP A 113 -15.34 9.67 -3.59
CA ASP A 113 -13.94 9.25 -3.45
C ASP A 113 -13.30 8.99 -4.82
N CYS A 114 -12.12 9.58 -5.05
CA CYS A 114 -11.44 9.48 -6.35
C CYS A 114 -10.95 8.07 -6.65
N PHE A 115 -10.47 7.36 -5.63
CA PHE A 115 -9.99 5.99 -5.82
C PHE A 115 -11.15 5.08 -6.22
N GLU A 116 -12.27 5.14 -5.51
CA GLU A 116 -13.45 4.32 -5.81
C GLU A 116 -14.03 4.61 -7.22
N LEU A 117 -14.11 5.88 -7.63
CA LEU A 117 -14.56 6.25 -8.97
C LEU A 117 -13.65 5.69 -10.06
N PHE A 118 -12.35 5.96 -9.97
CA PHE A 118 -11.42 5.58 -11.03
C PHE A 118 -11.14 4.07 -11.04
N ASN A 119 -11.04 3.43 -9.87
CA ASN A 119 -10.95 1.97 -9.80
C ASN A 119 -12.22 1.32 -10.38
N GLY A 120 -13.41 1.82 -10.02
CA GLY A 120 -14.67 1.30 -10.56
C GLY A 120 -14.83 1.46 -12.08
N LEU A 121 -14.16 2.44 -12.69
CA LEU A 121 -14.07 2.58 -14.15
C LEU A 121 -13.05 1.61 -14.76
N HIS A 122 -11.84 1.52 -14.20
CA HIS A 122 -10.78 0.66 -14.73
C HIS A 122 -11.12 -0.83 -14.61
N ASP A 123 -11.82 -1.24 -13.55
CA ASP A 123 -12.25 -2.63 -13.32
C ASP A 123 -13.09 -3.22 -14.47
N VAL A 124 -13.75 -2.36 -15.26
CA VAL A 124 -14.55 -2.78 -16.43
C VAL A 124 -13.90 -2.45 -17.77
N CYS A 125 -12.66 -1.95 -17.77
CA CYS A 125 -11.88 -1.64 -18.96
C CYS A 125 -11.45 -2.93 -19.69
N GLN A 126 -11.76 -3.05 -20.98
CA GLN A 126 -11.46 -4.25 -21.78
C GLN A 126 -10.62 -3.97 -23.01
N HIS A 127 -10.74 -2.77 -23.58
CA HIS A 127 -10.20 -2.43 -24.88
C HIS A 127 -9.21 -1.28 -24.81
N LEU A 128 -8.44 -1.11 -25.89
CA LEU A 128 -7.50 0.00 -26.01
C LEU A 128 -8.22 1.34 -25.94
N ASP A 129 -9.38 1.47 -26.60
CA ASP A 129 -10.18 2.70 -26.58
C ASP A 129 -10.63 3.07 -25.16
N ASP A 130 -11.02 2.08 -24.35
CA ASP A 130 -11.35 2.25 -22.94
C ASP A 130 -10.17 2.83 -22.15
N ARG A 131 -8.96 2.26 -22.34
CA ARG A 131 -7.73 2.77 -21.68
C ARG A 131 -7.40 4.20 -22.10
N GLN A 132 -7.67 4.59 -23.35
CA GLN A 132 -7.49 5.98 -23.78
C GLN A 132 -8.49 6.92 -23.11
N VAL A 133 -9.74 6.49 -22.92
CA VAL A 133 -10.75 7.26 -22.18
C VAL A 133 -10.36 7.38 -20.70
N PHE A 134 -9.94 6.28 -20.06
CA PHE A 134 -9.44 6.28 -18.68
C PHE A 134 -8.29 7.28 -18.51
N LYS A 135 -7.28 7.21 -19.40
CA LYS A 135 -6.16 8.15 -19.42
C LYS A 135 -6.59 9.61 -19.56
N LYS A 136 -7.56 9.90 -20.45
CA LYS A 136 -8.11 11.25 -20.62
C LYS A 136 -8.76 11.76 -19.33
N LEU A 137 -9.55 10.92 -18.66
CA LEU A 137 -10.21 11.29 -17.40
C LEU A 137 -9.21 11.48 -16.26
N THR A 138 -8.18 10.63 -16.17
CA THR A 138 -7.10 10.81 -15.18
C THR A 138 -6.33 12.10 -15.43
N HIS A 139 -6.09 12.46 -16.68
CA HIS A 139 -5.48 13.75 -17.02
C HIS A 139 -6.35 14.93 -16.61
N TRP A 140 -7.67 14.87 -16.86
CA TRP A 140 -8.62 15.88 -16.38
C TRP A 140 -8.54 16.01 -14.85
N LEU A 141 -8.67 14.90 -14.11
CA LEU A 141 -8.56 14.89 -12.65
C LEU A 141 -7.27 15.58 -12.17
N LYS A 142 -6.14 15.25 -12.79
CA LYS A 142 -4.83 15.83 -12.45
C LYS A 142 -4.76 17.35 -12.69
N GLN A 143 -5.38 17.86 -13.75
CA GLN A 143 -5.33 19.28 -14.09
C GLN A 143 -6.27 20.12 -13.23
N GLU A 144 -7.53 19.67 -13.08
CA GLU A 144 -8.56 20.47 -12.42
C GLU A 144 -8.61 20.26 -10.90
N TYR A 145 -8.19 19.08 -10.41
CA TYR A 145 -8.25 18.71 -9.00
C TYR A 145 -6.93 18.10 -8.50
N PRO A 146 -5.80 18.83 -8.57
CA PRO A 146 -4.48 18.32 -8.22
C PRO A 146 -4.37 17.82 -6.76
N ASP A 147 -5.07 18.48 -5.83
CA ASP A 147 -5.09 18.10 -4.41
C ASP A 147 -5.86 16.80 -4.16
N ARG A 148 -6.85 16.49 -5.01
CA ARG A 148 -7.59 15.23 -4.96
C ARG A 148 -6.81 14.12 -5.67
N TYR A 149 -6.18 14.46 -6.81
CA TYR A 149 -5.31 13.56 -7.57
C TYR A 149 -4.16 13.02 -6.72
N ILE A 150 -3.45 13.87 -5.96
CA ILE A 150 -2.26 13.45 -5.21
C ILE A 150 -2.54 12.33 -4.20
N ASN A 151 -3.77 12.27 -3.67
CA ASN A 151 -4.19 11.26 -2.68
C ASN A 151 -4.42 9.87 -3.29
N THR A 152 -4.62 9.78 -4.62
CA THR A 152 -4.84 8.51 -5.34
C THR A 152 -3.79 8.27 -6.44
N MET A 153 -2.86 9.21 -6.62
CA MET A 153 -1.88 9.23 -7.71
C MET A 153 -1.05 7.95 -7.81
N GLY A 154 -0.64 7.35 -6.69
CA GLY A 154 0.17 6.12 -6.71
C GLY A 154 -0.55 4.99 -7.46
N TYR A 155 -1.83 4.77 -7.13
CA TYR A 155 -2.69 3.82 -7.84
C TYR A 155 -2.88 4.22 -9.30
N LEU A 156 -3.25 5.47 -9.58
CA LEU A 156 -3.50 5.93 -10.95
C LEU A 156 -2.26 5.81 -11.85
N LEU A 157 -1.08 6.18 -11.36
CA LEU A 157 0.16 6.05 -12.12
C LEU A 157 0.53 4.59 -12.35
N GLN A 158 0.40 3.71 -11.34
CA GLN A 158 0.60 2.28 -11.53
C GLN A 158 -0.33 1.73 -12.62
N THR A 159 -1.62 2.05 -12.55
CA THR A 159 -2.62 1.63 -13.54
C THR A 159 -2.26 2.12 -14.94
N LEU A 160 -1.92 3.40 -15.10
CA LEU A 160 -1.53 3.96 -16.40
C LEU A 160 -0.23 3.35 -16.94
N ILE A 161 0.74 3.01 -16.08
CA ILE A 161 1.96 2.31 -16.47
C ILE A 161 1.61 0.90 -16.98
N GLN A 162 0.78 0.17 -16.25
CA GLN A 162 0.34 -1.17 -16.63
C GLN A 162 -0.42 -1.17 -17.95
N ASP A 163 -1.34 -0.22 -18.13
CA ASP A 163 -2.08 0.00 -19.37
C ASP A 163 -1.12 0.26 -20.55
N ALA A 164 -0.13 1.13 -20.36
CA ALA A 164 0.87 1.41 -21.40
C ALA A 164 1.73 0.19 -21.74
N LEU A 165 2.05 -0.66 -20.76
CA LEU A 165 2.76 -1.93 -21.01
C LEU A 165 1.86 -2.94 -21.73
N ILE A 166 0.57 -3.03 -21.39
CA ILE A 166 -0.42 -3.88 -22.08
C ILE A 166 -0.58 -3.46 -23.53
N ASP A 167 -0.55 -2.16 -23.80
CA ASP A 167 -0.63 -1.58 -25.14
C ASP A 167 0.68 -1.61 -25.93
N ASP A 168 1.76 -2.18 -25.35
CA ASP A 168 3.10 -2.25 -25.96
C ASP A 168 3.68 -0.85 -26.29
N ILE A 169 3.37 0.15 -25.46
CA ILE A 169 3.84 1.54 -25.59
C ILE A 169 4.90 1.83 -24.52
N GLU A 170 6.05 1.17 -24.63
CA GLU A 170 7.16 1.27 -23.64
C GLU A 170 7.60 2.71 -23.35
N THR A 171 7.60 3.59 -24.35
CA THR A 171 7.98 5.00 -24.18
C THR A 171 7.05 5.75 -23.24
N GLU A 172 5.75 5.42 -23.27
CA GLU A 172 4.78 6.03 -22.38
C GLU A 172 4.85 5.43 -20.98
N ALA A 173 5.01 4.10 -20.87
CA ALA A 173 5.26 3.44 -19.59
C ALA A 173 6.49 4.01 -18.89
N GLY A 174 7.60 4.21 -19.60
CA GLY A 174 8.81 4.82 -19.07
C GLY A 174 8.62 6.27 -18.63
N ARG A 175 7.87 7.07 -19.40
CA ARG A 175 7.55 8.46 -19.02
C ARG A 175 6.74 8.52 -17.72
N LEU A 176 5.68 7.71 -17.62
CA LEU A 176 4.82 7.63 -16.44
C LEU A 176 5.57 7.07 -15.23
N PHE A 177 6.45 6.10 -15.45
CA PHE A 177 7.29 5.53 -14.39
C PHE A 177 8.26 6.57 -13.80
N LEU A 178 8.89 7.40 -14.63
CA LEU A 178 9.72 8.50 -14.16
C LEU A 178 8.91 9.59 -13.45
N GLU A 179 7.68 9.85 -13.90
CA GLU A 179 6.73 10.72 -13.20
C GLU A 179 6.39 10.17 -11.81
N PHE A 180 6.15 8.86 -11.68
CA PHE A 180 5.92 8.23 -10.37
C PHE A 180 7.17 8.28 -9.49
N ALA A 181 8.37 8.13 -10.06
CA ALA A 181 9.62 8.27 -9.31
C ALA A 181 9.78 9.67 -8.70
N ASP A 182 9.29 10.72 -9.35
CA ASP A 182 9.28 12.08 -8.80
C ASP A 182 8.32 12.24 -7.59
N HIS A 183 7.57 11.20 -7.26
CA HIS A 183 6.64 11.12 -6.12
C HIS A 183 6.76 9.78 -5.36
N ALA A 184 7.93 9.14 -5.38
CA ALA A 184 8.12 7.80 -4.81
C ALA A 184 7.79 7.70 -3.30
N ASP A 185 7.83 8.81 -2.56
CA ASP A 185 7.50 8.86 -1.13
C ASP A 185 5.99 9.03 -0.84
N ALA A 186 5.17 9.27 -1.87
CA ALA A 186 3.72 9.39 -1.73
C ALA A 186 3.08 8.03 -1.40
N ASP A 187 3.52 6.98 -2.09
CA ASP A 187 3.14 5.59 -1.82
C ASP A 187 4.30 4.66 -2.19
N ILE A 188 5.20 4.44 -1.22
CA ILE A 188 6.44 3.70 -1.43
C ILE A 188 6.20 2.23 -1.76
N ASP A 189 5.13 1.63 -1.26
CA ASP A 189 4.80 0.22 -1.48
C ASP A 189 4.32 0.01 -2.92
N ILE A 190 3.42 0.88 -3.41
CA ILE A 190 2.98 0.84 -4.80
C ILE A 190 4.15 1.19 -5.74
N PHE A 191 4.99 2.16 -5.38
CA PHE A 191 6.16 2.50 -6.19
C PHE A 191 7.14 1.32 -6.30
N ASN A 192 7.47 0.65 -5.19
CA ASN A 192 8.37 -0.52 -5.20
C ASN A 192 7.79 -1.68 -6.02
N SER A 193 6.48 -1.94 -5.91
CA SER A 193 5.80 -2.94 -6.75
C SER A 193 5.92 -2.59 -8.24
N THR A 194 5.76 -1.31 -8.57
CA THR A 194 5.89 -0.80 -9.95
C THR A 194 7.34 -0.86 -10.44
N LEU A 195 8.31 -0.57 -9.57
CA LEU A 195 9.74 -0.70 -9.85
C LEU A 195 10.11 -2.15 -10.21
N ASP A 196 9.62 -3.13 -9.44
CA ASP A 196 9.85 -4.55 -9.71
C ASP A 196 9.21 -4.99 -11.04
N GLN A 197 8.02 -4.50 -11.35
CA GLN A 197 7.38 -4.74 -12.65
C GLN A 197 8.22 -4.15 -13.79
N MET A 198 8.62 -2.88 -13.67
CA MET A 198 9.40 -2.17 -14.68
C MET A 198 10.78 -2.80 -14.89
N ALA A 199 11.38 -3.44 -13.88
CA ALA A 199 12.65 -4.14 -14.02
C ALA A 199 12.63 -5.27 -15.07
N SER A 200 11.45 -5.76 -15.45
CA SER A 200 11.28 -6.78 -16.50
C SER A 200 11.19 -6.20 -17.92
N TYR A 201 10.86 -4.91 -18.06
CA TYR A 201 10.59 -4.25 -19.35
C TYR A 201 11.62 -3.16 -19.68
N ALA A 202 12.12 -2.46 -18.66
CA ALA A 202 12.99 -1.31 -18.79
C ALA A 202 14.46 -1.72 -18.94
N ASP A 203 15.22 -0.89 -19.65
CA ASP A 203 16.67 -0.93 -19.59
C ASP A 203 17.20 -0.37 -18.26
N LEU A 204 18.46 -0.68 -17.97
CA LEU A 204 19.12 -0.27 -16.73
C LEU A 204 19.29 1.27 -16.61
N ASP A 205 19.30 2.02 -17.71
CA ASP A 205 19.41 3.49 -17.68
C ASP A 205 18.10 4.13 -17.21
N LEU A 206 16.96 3.62 -17.67
CA LEU A 206 15.64 4.02 -17.20
C LEU A 206 15.45 3.68 -15.72
N MET A 207 15.80 2.45 -15.33
CA MET A 207 15.74 2.01 -13.93
C MET A 207 16.60 2.89 -13.01
N LEU A 208 17.84 3.19 -13.41
CA LEU A 208 18.70 4.09 -12.64
C LEU A 208 18.15 5.52 -12.58
N SER A 209 17.58 6.01 -13.68
CA SER A 209 16.96 7.34 -13.71
C SER A 209 15.80 7.44 -12.70
N ALA A 210 14.96 6.40 -12.61
CA ALA A 210 13.91 6.32 -11.60
C ALA A 210 14.49 6.21 -10.17
N MET A 211 15.52 5.40 -9.95
CA MET A 211 16.16 5.30 -8.64
C MET A 211 16.73 6.65 -8.17
N HIS A 212 17.41 7.39 -9.04
CA HIS A 212 17.95 8.72 -8.69
C HIS A 212 16.84 9.73 -8.35
N ARG A 213 15.77 9.78 -9.17
CA ARG A 213 14.60 10.66 -8.89
C ARG A 213 13.89 10.30 -7.60
N GLY A 214 13.61 9.00 -7.41
CA GLY A 214 12.96 8.48 -6.21
C GLY A 214 13.80 8.68 -4.97
N TRP A 215 15.13 8.54 -5.07
CA TRP A 215 16.02 8.74 -3.92
C TRP A 215 15.96 10.15 -3.35
N ASP A 216 15.83 11.16 -4.21
CA ASP A 216 15.64 12.55 -3.76
C ASP A 216 14.33 12.77 -2.98
N LYS A 217 13.36 11.85 -3.11
CA LYS A 217 12.12 11.85 -2.34
C LYS A 217 12.19 10.95 -1.11
N VAL A 218 12.86 9.79 -1.23
CA VAL A 218 12.85 8.72 -0.23
C VAL A 218 13.83 8.96 0.92
N LYS A 219 15.05 9.45 0.64
CA LYS A 219 16.18 9.44 1.59
C LYS A 219 15.93 10.13 2.94
N ASP A 220 15.12 11.20 2.91
CA ASP A 220 14.79 12.02 4.08
C ASP A 220 13.28 11.98 4.40
N SER A 221 12.51 11.07 3.79
CA SER A 221 11.05 11.06 3.95
C SER A 221 10.64 10.60 5.35
N PRO A 222 9.86 11.39 6.11
CA PRO A 222 9.34 10.97 7.41
C PRO A 222 8.22 9.92 7.28
N LYS A 223 7.70 9.70 6.07
CA LYS A 223 6.63 8.71 5.80
C LYS A 223 7.17 7.30 5.67
N ILE A 224 8.48 7.15 5.50
CA ILE A 224 9.13 5.87 5.22
C ILE A 224 9.97 5.47 6.43
N VAL A 225 9.72 4.26 6.91
CA VAL A 225 10.49 3.65 7.98
C VAL A 225 11.99 3.51 7.62
N PRO A 226 12.93 3.66 8.56
CA PRO A 226 14.36 3.72 8.26
C PRO A 226 14.91 2.51 7.47
N TRP A 227 14.38 1.32 7.71
CA TRP A 227 14.79 0.14 6.95
C TRP A 227 14.30 0.18 5.49
N GLY A 228 13.14 0.79 5.23
CA GLY A 228 12.61 0.97 3.88
C GLY A 228 13.47 1.94 3.07
N VAL A 229 13.91 3.04 3.69
CA VAL A 229 14.89 3.97 3.10
C VAL A 229 16.19 3.24 2.77
N SER A 230 16.69 2.43 3.71
CA SER A 230 17.92 1.66 3.54
C SER A 230 17.82 0.64 2.39
N GLU A 231 16.70 -0.08 2.28
CA GLU A 231 16.47 -1.03 1.18
C GLU A 231 16.41 -0.34 -0.19
N PHE A 232 15.75 0.81 -0.27
CA PHE A 232 15.70 1.59 -1.50
C PHE A 232 17.10 2.05 -1.95
N GLY A 233 17.89 2.61 -1.03
CA GLY A 233 19.27 3.03 -1.28
C GLY A 233 20.16 1.84 -1.70
N ASN A 234 20.05 0.71 -1.01
CA ASN A 234 20.76 -0.53 -1.35
C ASN A 234 20.41 -1.02 -2.76
N LEU A 235 19.15 -0.91 -3.18
CA LEU A 235 18.73 -1.28 -4.53
C LEU A 235 19.33 -0.34 -5.59
N GLY A 236 19.33 0.97 -5.34
CA GLY A 236 19.94 1.96 -6.24
C GLY A 236 21.44 1.72 -6.41
N ALA A 237 22.13 1.45 -5.30
CA ALA A 237 23.54 1.06 -5.30
C ALA A 237 23.80 -0.22 -6.11
N LYS A 238 22.96 -1.25 -5.98
CA LYS A 238 23.05 -2.48 -6.79
C LYS A 238 22.94 -2.19 -8.29
N TYR A 239 22.01 -1.33 -8.71
CA TYR A 239 21.88 -0.96 -10.12
C TYR A 239 23.11 -0.19 -10.65
N GLU A 240 23.73 0.68 -9.84
CA GLU A 240 25.00 1.33 -10.22
C GLU A 240 26.12 0.31 -10.39
N ILE A 241 26.19 -0.72 -9.53
CA ILE A 241 27.14 -1.83 -9.67
C ILE A 241 26.86 -2.62 -10.96
N PHE A 242 25.59 -2.95 -11.26
CA PHE A 242 25.24 -3.64 -12.50
C PHE A 242 25.63 -2.83 -13.74
N LYS A 243 25.44 -1.50 -13.68
CA LYS A 243 25.83 -0.61 -14.78
C LYS A 243 27.34 -0.49 -14.93
N TYR A 244 28.07 -0.61 -13.82
CA TYR A 244 29.53 -0.64 -13.81
C TYR A 244 30.07 -1.93 -14.44
N ILE A 245 29.64 -3.09 -13.95
CA ILE A 245 30.15 -4.40 -14.43
C ILE A 245 29.73 -4.71 -15.88
N SER A 246 28.64 -4.11 -16.38
CA SER A 246 28.27 -4.22 -17.80
C SER A 246 29.22 -3.46 -18.75
N LYS A 247 30.07 -2.57 -18.22
CA LYS A 247 31.01 -1.75 -19.01
C LYS A 247 32.47 -2.13 -18.81
N VAL A 248 32.79 -2.86 -17.75
CA VAL A 248 34.17 -3.14 -17.34
C VAL A 248 34.38 -4.65 -17.25
N SER A 249 35.47 -5.15 -17.87
CA SER A 249 35.80 -6.57 -17.87
C SER A 249 36.50 -7.06 -16.59
N ASP A 250 37.18 -6.16 -15.87
CA ASP A 250 37.88 -6.45 -14.61
C ASP A 250 37.52 -5.38 -13.57
N PRO A 251 36.41 -5.54 -12.82
CA PRO A 251 35.87 -4.51 -11.95
C PRO A 251 36.73 -4.31 -10.69
N VAL A 252 37.08 -3.05 -10.41
CA VAL A 252 37.93 -2.69 -9.26
C VAL A 252 37.06 -2.16 -8.12
N PRO A 253 37.06 -2.78 -6.92
CA PRO A 253 36.21 -2.34 -5.80
C PRO A 253 36.48 -0.93 -5.29
N THR A 254 37.71 -0.43 -5.50
CA THR A 254 38.15 0.92 -5.12
C THR A 254 38.08 1.91 -6.28
N ASP A 255 37.39 1.60 -7.37
CA ASP A 255 37.23 2.52 -8.50
C ASP A 255 36.54 3.81 -8.02
N PRO A 256 37.20 4.99 -8.10
CA PRO A 256 36.64 6.24 -7.58
C PRO A 256 35.34 6.65 -8.27
N ASN A 257 35.14 6.28 -9.55
CA ASN A 257 33.91 6.59 -10.26
C ASN A 257 32.74 5.71 -9.79
N LEU A 258 33.01 4.44 -9.49
CA LEU A 258 32.02 3.55 -8.89
C LEU A 258 31.65 4.07 -7.49
N LEU A 259 32.64 4.28 -6.61
CA LEU A 259 32.40 4.72 -5.24
C LEU A 259 31.58 6.02 -5.19
N LYS A 260 31.93 7.02 -6.01
CA LYS A 260 31.16 8.27 -6.13
C LYS A 260 29.70 8.08 -6.55
N LYS A 261 29.40 7.05 -7.34
CA LYS A 261 28.02 6.72 -7.71
C LYS A 261 27.28 6.02 -6.58
N LEU A 262 27.95 5.15 -5.83
CA LEU A 262 27.39 4.49 -4.66
C LEU A 262 27.10 5.47 -3.52
N GLU A 263 28.01 6.42 -3.28
CA GLU A 263 27.88 7.52 -2.30
C GLU A 263 26.59 8.33 -2.45
N LYS A 264 25.97 8.31 -3.63
CA LYS A 264 24.68 8.96 -3.82
C LYS A 264 23.57 8.28 -3.02
N PHE A 265 23.63 6.96 -2.87
CA PHE A 265 22.57 6.15 -2.26
C PHE A 265 22.94 5.61 -0.88
N ILE A 266 24.21 5.27 -0.66
CA ILE A 266 24.70 4.60 0.54
C ILE A 266 26.09 5.12 0.93
N ASP A 267 26.51 4.91 2.18
CA ASP A 267 27.92 5.02 2.56
C ASP A 267 28.65 3.73 2.15
N PRO A 268 29.54 3.76 1.13
CA PRO A 268 30.08 2.53 0.56
C PRO A 268 31.18 1.91 1.43
N ASP A 269 30.92 0.72 1.98
CA ASP A 269 31.98 -0.13 2.53
C ASP A 269 32.71 -0.87 1.40
N VAL A 270 33.99 -0.51 1.21
CA VAL A 270 34.86 -1.09 0.16
C VAL A 270 35.00 -2.62 0.28
N GLU A 271 35.03 -3.17 1.49
CA GLU A 271 35.17 -4.63 1.66
C GLU A 271 33.86 -5.35 1.32
N MET A 272 32.71 -4.74 1.61
CA MET A 272 31.40 -5.19 1.14
C MET A 272 31.29 -5.12 -0.38
N VAL A 273 31.70 -3.99 -1.00
CA VAL A 273 31.70 -3.82 -2.47
C VAL A 273 32.59 -4.88 -3.12
N LYS A 274 33.80 -5.10 -2.58
CA LYS A 274 34.72 -6.14 -3.04
C LYS A 274 34.10 -7.52 -2.93
N THR A 275 33.50 -7.84 -1.79
CA THR A 275 32.82 -9.12 -1.58
C THR A 275 31.71 -9.31 -2.61
N TYR A 276 30.87 -8.29 -2.82
CA TYR A 276 29.75 -8.34 -3.76
C TYR A 276 30.22 -8.52 -5.21
N LEU A 277 31.18 -7.70 -5.67
CA LEU A 277 31.78 -7.80 -7.01
C LEU A 277 32.40 -9.17 -7.25
N THR A 278 33.11 -9.71 -6.26
CA THR A 278 33.74 -11.02 -6.32
C THR A 278 32.72 -12.14 -6.51
N HIS A 279 31.54 -12.04 -5.88
CA HIS A 279 30.47 -13.02 -6.05
C HIS A 279 29.75 -12.88 -7.38
N ILE A 280 29.36 -11.66 -7.77
CA ILE A 280 28.54 -11.45 -8.97
C ILE A 280 29.31 -11.65 -10.28
N THR A 281 30.63 -11.45 -10.25
CA THR A 281 31.51 -11.72 -11.41
C THR A 281 31.96 -13.17 -11.49
N GLY A 282 31.63 -14.01 -10.51
CA GLY A 282 32.06 -15.41 -10.44
C GLY A 282 33.54 -15.58 -10.02
N SER A 283 34.23 -14.52 -9.63
CA SER A 283 35.66 -14.53 -9.27
C SER A 283 35.95 -15.09 -7.86
N SER A 284 34.92 -15.38 -7.06
CA SER A 284 35.09 -15.85 -5.68
C SER A 284 35.78 -17.20 -5.56
N GLY A 285 35.68 -18.06 -6.58
CA GLY A 285 36.09 -19.47 -6.49
C GLY A 285 35.36 -20.26 -5.40
N LYS A 286 34.34 -19.68 -4.75
CA LYS A 286 33.63 -20.29 -3.63
C LYS A 286 32.75 -21.42 -4.15
N GLN A 287 33.08 -22.65 -3.74
CA GLN A 287 32.20 -23.80 -3.90
C GLN A 287 31.29 -23.90 -2.69
N TRP A 288 30.02 -23.51 -2.87
CA TRP A 288 29.01 -23.61 -1.84
C TRP A 288 28.76 -25.07 -1.46
N LYS A 289 28.82 -25.36 -0.17
CA LYS A 289 28.48 -26.66 0.40
C LYS A 289 27.17 -26.54 1.17
N LEU A 290 26.55 -27.68 1.48
CA LEU A 290 25.28 -27.70 2.21
C LEU A 290 25.44 -27.05 3.60
N GLU A 291 26.62 -27.18 4.22
CA GLU A 291 26.92 -26.62 5.53
C GLU A 291 27.01 -25.09 5.55
N ASP A 292 27.23 -24.45 4.39
CA ASP A 292 27.24 -22.99 4.26
C ASP A 292 25.83 -22.38 4.39
N PHE A 293 24.79 -23.18 4.15
CA PHE A 293 23.40 -22.81 4.35
C PHE A 293 23.00 -23.40 5.70
N ASN A 294 22.75 -22.56 6.71
CA ASN A 294 22.37 -22.97 8.07
C ASN A 294 20.95 -23.61 8.11
N TYR A 295 20.77 -24.71 7.36
CA TYR A 295 19.54 -25.45 7.19
C TYR A 295 19.34 -26.35 8.41
N GLN A 296 18.90 -25.76 9.52
CA GLN A 296 18.40 -26.53 10.63
C GLN A 296 17.07 -27.18 10.21
N ILE A 297 17.12 -28.43 9.74
CA ILE A 297 15.93 -29.24 9.53
C ILE A 297 15.21 -29.33 10.87
N LYS A 298 14.14 -28.54 11.05
CA LYS A 298 13.29 -28.64 12.24
C LYS A 298 12.82 -30.10 12.33
N PRO A 299 13.07 -30.82 13.42
CA PRO A 299 12.64 -32.21 13.53
C PRO A 299 11.13 -32.26 13.35
N LYS A 300 10.64 -33.17 12.48
CA LYS A 300 9.20 -33.39 12.29
C LYS A 300 8.56 -33.53 13.67
N ARG A 301 7.69 -32.58 14.05
CA ARG A 301 6.87 -32.69 15.26
C ARG A 301 6.19 -34.06 15.22
N ARG A 302 6.59 -34.98 16.10
CA ARG A 302 5.83 -36.22 16.34
C ARG A 302 4.41 -35.76 16.67
N LYS A 303 3.44 -36.07 15.79
CA LYS A 303 2.02 -35.87 16.11
C LYS A 303 1.78 -36.62 17.41
N LYS A 304 1.64 -35.91 18.54
CA LYS A 304 1.03 -36.48 19.75
C LYS A 304 -0.31 -37.04 19.27
N GLY A 305 -0.48 -38.35 19.40
CA GLY A 305 -1.72 -39.01 18.98
C GLY A 305 -2.89 -38.24 19.55
N ARG A 306 -3.76 -37.73 18.67
CA ARG A 306 -5.08 -37.25 19.10
C ARG A 306 -5.73 -38.42 19.82
N SER A 307 -5.99 -38.27 21.10
CA SER A 307 -6.94 -39.13 21.80
C SER A 307 -8.24 -39.09 20.99
N LYS A 308 -8.72 -40.26 20.56
CA LYS A 308 -10.01 -40.36 19.88
C LYS A 308 -11.09 -39.78 20.80
N PRO A 309 -12.00 -38.92 20.31
CA PRO A 309 -13.14 -38.50 21.10
C PRO A 309 -13.98 -39.75 21.42
N LYS A 310 -14.24 -40.00 22.70
CA LYS A 310 -15.24 -40.97 23.13
C LYS A 310 -16.60 -40.36 22.81
N TYR A 311 -17.21 -40.77 21.70
CA TYR A 311 -18.65 -40.57 21.52
C TYR A 311 -19.37 -41.45 22.54
N ARG A 312 -19.99 -40.81 23.54
CA ARG A 312 -21.08 -41.42 24.31
C ARG A 312 -22.27 -41.48 23.35
N VAL A 313 -22.68 -42.69 23.01
CA VAL A 313 -23.98 -42.92 22.39
C VAL A 313 -24.95 -43.00 23.57
N ASP A 314 -25.82 -42.01 23.69
CA ASP A 314 -26.90 -42.03 24.67
C ASP A 314 -27.88 -43.15 24.30
N ALA A 315 -28.35 -43.87 25.31
CA ALA A 315 -29.50 -44.78 25.28
C ALA A 315 -30.50 -44.31 26.33
#